data_AF-A0A0R3CXQ5-F1
#
_entry.id   AF-A0A0R3CXQ5-F1
#
_cell.length_a   1.000
_cell.length_b   1.000
_cell.length_c   1.000
_cell.angle_alpha   90.00
_cell.angle_beta   90.00
_cell.angle_gamma   90.00
#
_symmetry.space_group_name_H-M   'P 1'
#
loop_
_entity.id
_entity.type
_entity.pdbx_description
1 polymer ?
#
loop_
_entity_poly.entity_id
_entity_poly.type
_entity_poly.pdbx_seq_one_letter_code
_entity_poly.pdbx_strand_id
1 'polypeptide(L)'
;MTLDFSWRGVRGCVTLFPNPEMRLRNIPAGGTSVTLTLAEGTREMGGQNIPVPSNGVVPSGTIRTFGPCKPGVYEWTALVKSSTGQVLSEAHQARFYPADETAAKQ
;
A
#
# COMPACT_ATOMS: atom_id res chain seq x y z
N MET A 1 -13.18 -3.39 0.50
CA MET A 1 -11.84 -3.99 0.73
C MET A 1 -11.21 -3.37 1.96
N THR A 2 -10.28 -4.07 2.62
CA THR A 2 -9.37 -3.49 3.60
C THR A 2 -7.92 -3.75 3.19
N LEU A 3 -7.02 -2.89 3.67
CA LEU A 3 -5.58 -2.97 3.49
C LEU A 3 -4.93 -2.93 4.87
N ASP A 4 -3.98 -3.83 5.11
CA ASP A 4 -3.17 -3.82 6.32
C ASP A 4 -1.70 -4.07 5.98
N PHE A 5 -0.79 -3.47 6.75
CA PHE A 5 0.65 -3.64 6.60
C PHE A 5 1.37 -3.29 7.92
N SER A 6 2.67 -3.55 8.00
CA SER A 6 3.51 -3.18 9.13
C SER A 6 4.88 -2.67 8.66
N TRP A 7 5.40 -1.66 9.35
CA TRP A 7 6.76 -1.12 9.23
C TRP A 7 7.81 -2.00 9.91
N ARG A 8 7.41 -3.09 10.60
CA ARG A 8 8.35 -3.98 11.28
C ARG A 8 9.36 -4.58 10.31
N GLY A 9 10.64 -4.37 10.59
CA GLY A 9 11.74 -4.89 9.77
C GLY A 9 12.00 -4.08 8.49
N VAL A 10 11.23 -3.03 8.26
CA VAL A 10 11.41 -2.11 7.14
C VAL A 10 12.60 -1.18 7.41
N ARG A 11 13.48 -1.02 6.42
CA ARG A 11 14.56 -0.02 6.44
C ARG A 11 14.21 1.13 5.50
N GLY A 12 14.00 2.31 6.07
CA GLY A 12 13.74 3.55 5.33
C GLY A 12 14.99 4.16 4.70
N CYS A 13 14.83 5.34 4.11
CA CYS A 13 15.87 6.17 3.50
C CYS A 13 16.66 5.48 2.37
N VAL A 14 15.96 4.73 1.52
CA VAL A 14 16.53 4.09 0.33
C VAL A 14 15.74 4.48 -0.92
N THR A 15 16.46 4.69 -2.02
CA THR A 15 15.88 4.73 -3.36
C THR A 15 15.51 3.30 -3.79
N LEU A 16 14.36 3.11 -4.43
CA LEU A 16 13.77 1.78 -4.75
C LEU A 16 13.43 0.95 -3.49
N PHE A 17 12.79 1.62 -2.54
CA PHE A 17 12.28 1.03 -1.32
C PHE A 17 11.33 -0.14 -1.62
N PRO A 18 11.59 -1.36 -1.09
CA PRO A 18 10.66 -2.46 -1.18
C PRO A 18 9.45 -2.18 -0.27
N ASN A 19 8.24 -2.38 -0.79
CA ASN A 19 7.07 -2.36 0.08
C ASN A 19 7.18 -3.41 1.20
N PRO A 20 6.57 -3.17 2.38
CA PRO A 20 6.33 -4.23 3.36
C PRO A 20 5.35 -5.27 2.81
N GLU A 21 5.26 -6.44 3.46
CA GLU A 21 4.13 -7.33 3.22
C GLU A 21 2.82 -6.56 3.47
N MET A 22 1.89 -6.65 2.53
CA MET A 22 0.55 -6.08 2.67
C MET A 22 -0.51 -7.16 2.57
N ARG A 23 -1.60 -6.99 3.32
CA ARG A 23 -2.74 -7.89 3.36
C ARG A 23 -3.98 -7.16 2.90
N LEU A 24 -4.52 -7.59 1.77
CA LEU A 24 -5.78 -7.15 1.22
C LEU A 24 -6.87 -8.15 1.61
N ARG A 25 -7.99 -7.66 2.15
CA ARG A 25 -9.16 -8.49 2.47
C ARG A 25 -10.40 -7.92 1.81
N ASN A 26 -11.38 -8.79 1.55
CA ASN A 26 -12.65 -8.40 0.91
C ASN A 26 -12.42 -7.68 -0.42
N ILE A 27 -11.54 -8.25 -1.26
CA ILE A 27 -11.29 -7.79 -2.62
C ILE A 27 -12.56 -8.07 -3.45
N PRO A 28 -13.12 -7.08 -4.17
CA PRO A 28 -14.34 -7.28 -4.94
C PRO A 28 -14.13 -8.29 -6.07
N ALA A 29 -15.15 -9.11 -6.32
CA ALA A 29 -15.18 -9.98 -7.49
C ALA A 29 -15.06 -9.16 -8.78
N GLY A 30 -14.39 -9.71 -9.79
CA GLY A 30 -14.13 -9.00 -11.05
C GLY A 30 -12.94 -8.04 -11.01
N GLY A 31 -12.29 -7.85 -9.85
CA GLY A 31 -11.00 -7.17 -9.75
C GLY A 31 -9.90 -7.96 -10.46
N THR A 32 -9.17 -7.31 -11.37
CA THR A 32 -8.09 -7.93 -12.15
C THR A 32 -6.73 -7.35 -11.81
N SER A 33 -6.68 -6.06 -11.45
CA SER A 33 -5.46 -5.40 -11.00
C SER A 33 -5.71 -4.57 -9.75
N VAL A 34 -4.63 -4.32 -9.00
CA VAL A 34 -4.60 -3.41 -7.87
C VAL A 34 -3.47 -2.40 -8.06
N THR A 35 -3.81 -1.11 -8.00
CA THR A 35 -2.83 -0.03 -7.95
C THR A 35 -2.54 0.27 -6.48
N LEU A 36 -1.27 0.16 -6.09
CA LEU A 36 -0.79 0.47 -4.75
C LEU A 36 0.06 1.72 -4.80
N THR A 37 -0.27 2.72 -3.99
CA THR A 37 0.44 4.00 -3.93
C THR A 37 0.81 4.34 -2.49
N LEU A 38 2.05 4.75 -2.27
CA LEU A 38 2.54 5.27 -0.99
C LEU A 38 2.56 6.79 -1.04
N ALA A 39 2.13 7.43 0.05
CA ALA A 39 2.21 8.88 0.22
C ALA A 39 2.69 9.29 1.62
N GLU A 40 3.32 10.46 1.69
CA GLU A 40 3.64 11.20 2.91
C GLU A 40 2.80 12.49 2.92
N GLY A 41 1.68 12.48 3.64
CA GLY A 41 0.68 13.55 3.52
C GLY A 41 0.17 13.65 2.08
N THR A 42 0.31 14.82 1.45
CA THR A 42 -0.10 15.04 0.05
C THR A 42 0.99 14.67 -0.97
N ARG A 43 2.19 14.30 -0.52
CA ARG A 43 3.31 13.97 -1.40
C ARG A 43 3.26 12.49 -1.77
N GLU A 44 2.99 12.20 -3.04
CA GLU A 44 3.13 10.86 -3.58
C GLU A 44 4.60 10.42 -3.57
N MET A 45 4.85 9.23 -3.05
CA MET A 45 6.16 8.58 -2.98
C MET A 45 6.32 7.48 -4.03
N GLY A 46 5.31 7.29 -4.86
CA GLY A 46 5.28 6.31 -5.93
C GLY A 46 4.41 5.11 -5.59
N GLY A 47 4.36 4.19 -6.52
CA GLY A 47 3.43 3.07 -6.50
C GLY A 47 3.52 2.26 -7.77
N GLN A 48 2.77 1.17 -7.82
CA GLN A 48 2.73 0.31 -8.98
C GLN A 48 1.38 -0.38 -9.12
N ASN A 49 1.00 -0.64 -10.37
CA ASN A 49 -0.13 -1.50 -10.69
C ASN A 49 0.33 -2.95 -10.81
N ILE A 50 -0.30 -3.86 -10.07
CA ILE A 50 0.00 -5.29 -10.07
C ILE A 50 -1.28 -6.10 -10.32
N PRO A 51 -1.18 -7.35 -10.77
CA PRO A 51 -2.33 -8.27 -10.77
C PRO A 51 -2.89 -8.43 -9.36
N VAL A 52 -4.20 -8.64 -9.24
CA VAL A 52 -4.82 -8.94 -7.93
C VAL A 52 -4.18 -10.21 -7.35
N PRO A 53 -3.65 -10.19 -6.12
CA PRO A 53 -3.07 -11.37 -5.50
C PRO A 53 -4.16 -12.41 -5.18
N SER A 54 -3.93 -13.66 -5.59
CA SER A 54 -4.90 -14.76 -5.43
C SER A 54 -5.23 -15.09 -3.97
N ASN A 55 -4.27 -14.90 -3.06
CA ASN A 55 -4.42 -15.14 -1.62
C ASN A 55 -4.62 -13.84 -0.82
N GLY A 56 -4.79 -12.69 -1.48
CA GLY A 56 -4.90 -11.39 -0.81
C GLY A 56 -3.61 -10.90 -0.16
N VAL A 57 -2.46 -11.55 -0.38
CA VAL A 57 -1.16 -11.14 0.17
C VAL A 57 -0.31 -10.54 -0.94
N VAL A 58 0.21 -9.34 -0.69
CA VAL A 58 1.24 -8.70 -1.51
C VAL A 58 2.57 -8.89 -0.79
N PRO A 59 3.47 -9.77 -1.28
CA PRO A 59 4.76 -9.99 -0.64
C PRO A 59 5.60 -8.71 -0.56
N SER A 60 6.51 -8.68 0.41
CA SER A 60 7.47 -7.59 0.50
C SER A 60 8.34 -7.51 -0.76
N GLY A 61 8.58 -6.28 -1.24
CA GLY A 61 9.42 -6.00 -2.41
C GLY A 61 8.77 -6.30 -3.77
N THR A 62 7.47 -6.64 -3.78
CA THR A 62 6.67 -6.78 -5.02
C THR A 62 6.63 -5.49 -5.83
N ILE A 63 6.58 -4.34 -5.14
CA ILE A 63 6.57 -3.00 -5.73
C ILE A 63 7.69 -2.15 -5.14
N ARG A 64 8.08 -1.10 -5.88
CA ARG A 64 9.16 -0.19 -5.51
C ARG A 64 8.67 1.25 -5.46
N THR A 65 9.01 1.95 -4.39
CA THR A 65 8.67 3.38 -4.20
C THR A 65 9.89 4.14 -3.71
N PHE A 66 9.74 5.45 -3.49
CA PHE A 66 10.58 6.15 -2.53
C PHE A 66 10.25 5.67 -1.12
N GLY A 67 11.26 5.43 -0.29
CA GLY A 67 11.07 4.97 1.09
C GLY A 67 10.94 6.12 2.09
N PRO A 68 10.32 5.89 3.25
CA PRO A 68 10.27 6.90 4.32
C PRO A 68 11.69 7.24 4.80
N CYS A 69 12.07 8.51 4.77
CA CYS A 69 13.41 8.97 5.21
C CYS A 69 13.43 9.54 6.63
N LYS A 70 12.25 9.88 7.17
CA LYS A 70 12.08 10.49 8.49
C LYS A 70 10.89 9.86 9.22
N PRO A 71 10.83 9.91 10.55
CA PRO A 71 9.63 9.55 11.28
C PRO A 71 8.44 10.42 10.86
N GLY A 72 7.27 9.82 10.70
CA GLY A 72 6.07 10.51 10.22
C GLY A 72 4.94 9.57 9.84
N VAL A 73 3.80 10.13 9.47
CA VAL A 73 2.64 9.35 9.00
C VAL A 73 2.76 9.13 7.50
N TYR A 74 2.69 7.86 7.11
CA TYR A 74 2.71 7.43 5.72
C TYR A 74 1.45 6.61 5.44
N GLU A 75 0.85 6.83 4.28
CA GLU A 75 -0.38 6.16 3.87
C GLU A 75 -0.14 5.31 2.63
N TRP A 76 -0.61 4.06 2.69
CA TRP A 76 -0.80 3.24 1.51
C TRP A 76 -2.25 3.29 1.05
N THR A 77 -2.44 3.52 -0.25
CA THR A 77 -3.73 3.44 -0.93
C THR A 77 -3.73 2.25 -1.88
N ALA A 78 -4.78 1.43 -1.83
CA ALA A 78 -5.01 0.29 -2.71
C ALA A 78 -6.29 0.49 -3.51
N LEU A 79 -6.17 0.56 -4.84
CA LEU A 79 -7.29 0.70 -5.78
C LEU A 79 -7.44 -0.57 -6.60
N VAL A 80 -8.52 -1.32 -6.39
CA VAL A 80 -8.83 -2.50 -7.21
C VAL A 80 -9.59 -2.08 -8.46
N LYS A 81 -9.12 -2.55 -9.62
CA LYS A 81 -9.68 -2.22 -10.93
C LYS A 81 -10.19 -3.45 -11.67
N SER A 82 -11.29 -3.29 -12.39
CA SER A 82 -11.80 -4.29 -13.33
C SER A 82 -10.89 -4.45 -14.56
N SER A 83 -11.19 -5.42 -15.43
CA SER A 83 -10.50 -5.58 -16.73
C SER A 83 -10.66 -4.36 -17.65
N THR A 84 -11.71 -3.54 -17.45
CA THR A 84 -11.95 -2.30 -18.20
C THR A 84 -11.26 -1.09 -17.58
N GLY A 85 -10.56 -1.26 -16.46
CA GLY A 85 -9.87 -0.19 -15.73
C GLY A 85 -10.77 0.59 -14.75
N GLN A 86 -12.04 0.22 -14.61
CA GLN A 86 -12.96 0.83 -13.64
C GLN A 86 -12.53 0.50 -12.21
N VAL A 87 -12.47 1.50 -11.33
CA VAL A 87 -12.22 1.30 -9.90
C VAL A 87 -13.45 0.64 -9.26
N LEU A 88 -13.26 -0.55 -8.70
CA LEU A 88 -14.29 -1.34 -8.03
C LEU A 88 -14.29 -1.15 -6.52
N SER A 89 -13.12 -0.89 -5.93
CA SER A 89 -12.97 -0.64 -4.50
C SER A 89 -11.66 0.07 -4.22
N GLU A 90 -11.65 0.83 -3.13
CA GLU A 90 -10.51 1.56 -2.60
C GLU A 90 -10.35 1.22 -1.12
N ALA A 91 -9.10 1.11 -0.66
CA ALA A 91 -8.74 0.98 0.74
C ALA A 91 -7.52 1.84 1.04
N HIS A 92 -7.48 2.39 2.26
CA HIS A 92 -6.37 3.20 2.75
C HIS A 92 -5.93 2.66 4.08
N GLN A 93 -4.63 2.72 4.34
CA GLN A 93 -4.08 2.47 5.65
C GLN A 93 -2.94 3.45 5.92
N ALA A 94 -3.11 4.26 6.97
CA ALA A 94 -2.10 5.20 7.43
C ALA A 94 -1.45 4.69 8.73
N ARG A 95 -0.11 4.71 8.78
CA ARG A 95 0.66 4.32 9.97
C ARG A 95 1.88 5.22 10.16
N PHE A 96 2.21 5.48 11.42
CA PHE A 96 3.43 6.19 11.78
C PHE A 96 4.65 5.29 11.56
N TYR A 97 5.59 5.72 10.72
CA TYR A 97 6.89 5.07 10.57
C TYR A 97 7.85 5.58 11.66
N PRO A 98 8.60 4.73 12.37
CA PRO A 98 8.69 3.26 12.23
C PRO A 98 7.80 2.48 13.23
N ALA A 99 6.97 3.16 14.03
CA ALA A 99 6.32 2.58 15.21
C ALA A 99 4.98 1.85 14.95
N ASP A 100 4.48 1.84 13.71
CA ASP A 100 3.23 1.19 13.30
C ASP A 100 1.95 1.72 13.94
N GLU A 101 2.03 2.80 14.70
CA GLU A 101 0.89 3.47 15.31
C GLU A 101 -0.08 3.90 14.21
N THR A 102 -1.32 3.41 14.28
CA THR A 102 -2.36 3.80 13.34
C THR A 102 -2.68 5.26 13.55
N ALA A 103 -2.54 6.06 12.49
CA ALA A 103 -3.15 7.38 12.47
C ALA A 103 -4.67 7.15 12.39
N ALA A 104 -5.39 7.44 13.48
CA ALA A 104 -6.84 7.36 13.47
C ALA A 104 -7.36 8.25 12.33
N LYS A 105 -8.17 7.69 11.42
CA LYS A 105 -9.00 8.51 10.53
C LYS A 105 -9.89 9.35 11.45
N GLN A 106 -9.65 10.65 11.50
CA GLN A 106 -10.60 11.62 12.06
C GLN A 106 -11.82 11.70 11.17
#